data_AF-A0A1H8GYC1-F1
#
_entry.id   AF-A0A1H8GYC1-F1
#
_cell.length_a   1.000
_cell.length_b   1.000
_cell.length_c   1.000
_cell.angle_alpha   90.00
_cell.angle_beta   90.00
_cell.angle_gamma   90.00
#
_symmetry.space_group_name_H-M   'P 1'
#
loop_
_entity.id
_entity.type
_entity.pdbx_description
1 polymer ?
#
loop_
_entity_poly.entity_id
_entity_poly.type
_entity_poly.pdbx_seq_one_letter_code
_entity_poly.pdbx_strand_id
1 'polypeptide(L)'
;MAKNTVPEDQLDDSSAPLIEHLAELRSRLIWSVLAFIVAMVLCYTVWKPIYNFLTEPICHALETRGQNCQLQIIKLQEGFFTAINISFFGGFVLAFPVIGYQLWRFVAPGLYRSEKAAFLPFLLASPVMFLIGSAFAYYVILPMAYDFFLGFQQAPVVATADEVTTTGNVAGIAFQGSMQEYLNLTIKFLLAFGLSFQLPVALTLLGKAGLVSSAGLASVRRYAVVGILILAAVATPPDVISQIVLFVVIFALYEVSIQLVRRIEKRREAELRAQGLWVEDEDEETNEAAK
;
A
#
# COMPACT_ATOMS: atom_id res chain seq x y z
N MET A 1 -55.83 -39.13 -5.81
CA MET A 1 -54.85 -38.79 -4.76
C MET A 1 -53.46 -38.93 -5.36
N ALA A 2 -52.81 -37.82 -5.72
CA ALA A 2 -51.38 -37.79 -6.02
C ALA A 2 -50.89 -36.41 -5.60
N LYS A 3 -50.24 -36.35 -4.43
CA LYS A 3 -49.70 -35.12 -3.86
C LYS A 3 -48.27 -34.96 -4.39
N ASN A 4 -48.10 -34.13 -5.42
CA ASN A 4 -46.78 -33.70 -5.88
C ASN A 4 -46.12 -32.91 -4.74
N THR A 5 -45.10 -33.49 -4.12
CA THR A 5 -44.21 -32.82 -3.18
C THR A 5 -42.97 -32.42 -3.97
N VAL A 6 -42.88 -31.13 -4.30
CA VAL A 6 -41.62 -30.53 -4.73
C VAL A 6 -40.75 -30.39 -3.46
N PRO A 7 -39.51 -30.87 -3.43
CA PRO A 7 -38.67 -30.74 -2.25
C PRO A 7 -38.14 -29.31 -2.11
N GLU A 8 -38.49 -28.63 -1.02
CA GLU A 8 -37.99 -27.30 -0.62
C GLU A 8 -36.54 -27.33 -0.06
N ASP A 9 -35.86 -28.47 -0.12
CA ASP A 9 -34.65 -28.76 0.66
C ASP A 9 -33.32 -28.37 -0.01
N GLN A 10 -33.34 -27.65 -1.14
CA GLN A 10 -32.12 -27.27 -1.89
C GLN A 10 -31.73 -25.79 -1.76
N LEU A 11 -32.52 -24.96 -1.08
CA LEU A 11 -32.23 -23.52 -0.93
C LEU A 11 -31.51 -23.19 0.40
N ASP A 12 -31.53 -24.08 1.39
CA ASP A 12 -30.93 -23.83 2.72
C ASP A 12 -29.44 -24.23 2.81
N ASP A 13 -28.98 -25.17 1.98
CA ASP A 13 -27.59 -25.68 1.99
C ASP A 13 -26.57 -24.70 1.38
N SER A 14 -27.03 -23.75 0.55
CA SER A 14 -26.19 -22.65 0.02
C SER A 14 -26.15 -21.44 0.96
N SER A 15 -27.17 -21.28 1.81
CA SER A 15 -27.32 -20.14 2.73
C SER A 15 -26.50 -20.34 4.03
N ALA A 16 -26.41 -21.56 4.53
CA ALA A 16 -25.59 -21.92 5.68
C ALA A 16 -24.08 -21.58 5.53
N PRO A 17 -23.38 -21.95 4.42
CA PRO A 17 -21.96 -21.63 4.24
C PRO A 17 -21.69 -20.13 4.05
N LEU A 18 -22.63 -19.37 3.47
CA LEU A 18 -22.48 -17.91 3.33
C LEU A 18 -22.65 -17.18 4.67
N ILE A 19 -23.61 -17.60 5.51
CA ILE A 19 -23.78 -17.04 6.85
C ILE A 19 -22.56 -17.34 7.73
N GLU A 20 -21.99 -18.54 7.63
CA GLU A 20 -20.80 -18.93 8.36
C GLU A 20 -19.56 -18.13 7.90
N HIS A 21 -19.39 -17.90 6.60
CA HIS A 21 -18.31 -17.06 6.06
C HIS A 21 -18.45 -15.58 6.47
N LEU A 22 -19.68 -15.04 6.51
CA LEU A 22 -19.95 -13.68 6.99
C LEU A 22 -19.72 -13.53 8.50
N ALA A 23 -20.08 -14.54 9.29
CA ALA A 23 -19.81 -14.56 10.74
C ALA A 23 -18.30 -14.58 11.02
N GLU A 24 -17.55 -15.34 10.22
CA GLU A 24 -16.10 -15.41 10.28
C GLU A 24 -15.44 -14.06 9.92
N LEU A 25 -15.90 -13.38 8.87
CA LEU A 25 -15.45 -12.04 8.49
C LEU A 25 -15.66 -11.04 9.64
N ARG A 26 -16.87 -11.03 10.24
CA ARG A 26 -17.19 -10.11 11.34
C ARG A 26 -16.26 -10.30 12.53
N SER A 27 -16.08 -11.55 12.98
CA SER A 27 -15.22 -11.84 14.14
C SER A 27 -13.79 -11.35 13.90
N ARG A 28 -13.26 -11.62 12.70
CA ARG A 28 -11.90 -11.22 12.32
C ARG A 28 -11.73 -9.73 12.17
N LEU A 29 -12.72 -9.05 11.61
CA LEU A 29 -12.75 -7.59 11.54
C LEU A 29 -12.72 -6.97 12.94
N ILE A 30 -13.49 -7.51 13.90
CA ILE A 30 -13.49 -7.04 15.29
C ILE A 30 -12.10 -7.19 15.92
N TRP A 31 -11.44 -8.34 15.74
CA TRP A 31 -10.08 -8.55 16.25
C TRP A 31 -9.06 -7.61 15.60
N SER A 32 -9.15 -7.37 14.29
CA SER A 32 -8.28 -6.42 13.58
C SER A 32 -8.49 -4.99 14.07
N VAL A 33 -9.74 -4.57 14.25
CA VAL A 33 -10.08 -3.23 14.77
C VAL A 33 -9.64 -3.08 16.22
N LEU A 34 -9.82 -4.10 17.06
CA LEU A 34 -9.37 -4.07 18.45
C LEU A 34 -7.85 -3.98 18.55
N ALA A 35 -7.12 -4.77 17.75
CA ALA A 35 -5.66 -4.68 17.67
C ALA A 35 -5.20 -3.30 17.20
N PHE A 36 -5.89 -2.73 16.21
CA PHE A 36 -5.64 -1.37 15.71
C PHE A 36 -5.87 -0.30 16.78
N ILE A 37 -6.98 -0.35 17.52
CA ILE A 37 -7.29 0.61 18.59
C ILE A 37 -6.26 0.51 19.71
N VAL A 38 -5.88 -0.71 20.13
CA VAL A 38 -4.85 -0.90 21.16
C VAL A 38 -3.51 -0.32 20.70
N ALA A 39 -3.09 -0.61 19.47
CA ALA A 39 -1.86 -0.07 18.90
C ALA A 39 -1.90 1.47 18.78
N MET A 40 -3.04 2.04 18.38
CA MET A 40 -3.24 3.49 18.30
C MET A 40 -3.10 4.16 19.68
N VAL A 41 -3.70 3.59 20.72
CA VAL A 41 -3.57 4.10 22.10
C VAL A 41 -2.12 4.01 22.58
N LEU A 42 -1.41 2.92 22.27
CA LEU A 42 0.02 2.81 22.57
C LEU A 42 0.84 3.88 21.85
N CYS A 43 0.62 4.10 20.54
CA CYS A 43 1.31 5.13 19.77
C CYS A 43 0.99 6.55 20.26
N TYR A 44 -0.22 6.78 20.79
CA TYR A 44 -0.58 8.07 21.39
C TYR A 44 0.28 8.41 22.60
N THR A 45 0.75 7.44 23.37
CA THR A 45 1.66 7.73 24.50
C THR A 45 3.05 8.21 24.04
N VAL A 46 3.47 7.80 22.84
CA VAL A 46 4.81 8.06 22.27
C VAL A 46 4.74 8.92 21.00
N TRP A 47 3.73 9.76 20.85
CA TRP A 47 3.52 10.55 19.62
C TRP A 47 4.65 11.56 19.34
N LYS A 48 5.29 12.12 20.38
CA LYS A 48 6.38 13.12 20.24
C LYS A 48 7.65 12.56 19.57
N PRO A 49 8.21 11.43 19.99
CA PRO A 49 9.36 10.85 19.29
C PRO A 49 8.99 10.40 17.87
N ILE A 50 7.77 9.90 17.65
CA ILE A 50 7.30 9.57 16.29
C ILE A 50 7.23 10.84 15.44
N TYR A 51 6.72 11.95 15.99
CA TYR A 51 6.70 13.25 15.32
C TYR A 51 8.11 13.67 14.89
N ASN A 52 9.07 13.66 15.82
CA ASN A 52 10.44 14.08 15.53
C ASN A 52 11.08 13.23 14.42
N PHE A 53 10.86 11.91 14.45
CA PHE A 53 11.26 11.03 13.37
C PHE A 53 10.58 11.44 12.06
N LEU A 54 9.24 11.52 12.03
CA LEU A 54 8.52 11.88 10.81
C LEU A 54 8.94 13.23 10.22
N THR A 55 9.40 14.19 11.02
CA THR A 55 9.86 15.53 10.57
C THR A 55 11.32 15.61 10.13
N GLU A 56 12.12 14.59 10.38
CA GLU A 56 13.54 14.60 10.03
C GLU A 56 13.81 14.90 8.53
N PRO A 57 13.06 14.33 7.56
CA PRO A 57 13.37 14.55 6.15
C PRO A 57 13.12 15.99 5.69
N ILE A 58 12.09 16.67 6.20
CA ILE A 58 11.85 18.08 5.88
C ILE A 58 12.85 19.00 6.58
N CYS A 59 13.23 18.69 7.82
CA CYS A 59 14.25 19.46 8.51
C CYS A 59 15.58 19.40 7.77
N HIS A 60 15.99 18.20 7.34
CA HIS A 60 17.18 18.03 6.51
C HIS A 60 17.07 18.77 5.16
N ALA A 61 15.90 18.74 4.50
CA ALA A 61 15.67 19.45 3.24
C ALA A 61 15.67 20.99 3.38
N LEU A 62 15.32 21.52 4.55
CA LEU A 62 15.38 22.94 4.88
C LEU A 62 16.80 23.38 5.27
N GLU A 63 17.49 22.56 6.06
CA GLU A 63 18.87 22.81 6.49
C GLU A 63 19.84 22.85 5.30
N THR A 64 19.68 21.95 4.31
CA THR A 64 20.48 21.98 3.08
C THR A 64 20.26 23.24 2.24
N ARG A 65 19.14 23.95 2.46
CA ARG A 65 18.82 25.25 1.85
C ARG A 65 19.16 26.44 2.75
N GLY A 66 19.80 26.22 3.90
CA GLY A 66 20.17 27.25 4.86
C GLY A 66 19.00 27.85 5.64
N GLN A 67 17.88 27.14 5.75
CA GLN A 67 16.69 27.55 6.49
C GLN A 67 16.56 26.81 7.83
N ASN A 68 16.10 27.48 8.88
CA ASN A 68 15.83 26.85 10.17
C ASN A 68 14.58 25.97 10.08
N CYS A 69 14.65 24.73 10.57
CA CYS A 69 13.48 23.87 10.64
C CYS A 69 12.54 24.29 11.79
N GLN A 70 11.63 25.22 11.52
CA GLN A 70 10.59 25.63 12.46
C GLN A 70 9.20 25.49 11.84
N LEU A 71 8.57 24.34 12.06
CA LEU A 71 7.17 24.10 11.68
C LEU A 71 6.25 24.83 12.65
N GLN A 72 5.31 25.61 12.10
CA GLN A 72 4.41 26.44 12.88
C GLN A 72 3.04 25.78 13.03
N ILE A 73 2.37 26.10 14.14
CA ILE A 73 0.97 25.77 14.36
C ILE A 73 0.15 26.96 13.86
N ILE A 74 -0.63 26.76 12.79
CA ILE A 74 -1.44 27.81 12.18
C ILE A 74 -2.81 27.91 12.89
N LYS A 75 -3.40 26.77 13.25
CA LYS A 75 -4.70 26.71 13.96
C LYS A 75 -4.52 26.13 15.36
N LEU A 76 -5.33 26.59 16.30
CA LEU A 76 -5.25 26.18 17.70
C LEU A 76 -5.38 24.65 17.89
N GLN A 77 -6.22 24.00 17.08
CA GLN A 77 -6.46 22.56 17.15
C GLN A 77 -5.40 21.68 16.45
N GLU A 78 -4.45 22.25 15.70
CA GLU A 78 -3.54 21.43 14.87
C GLU A 78 -2.68 20.49 15.71
N GLY A 79 -2.22 20.92 16.89
CA GLY A 79 -1.41 20.09 17.77
C GLY A 79 -2.15 18.81 18.23
N PHE A 80 -3.45 18.92 18.51
CA PHE A 80 -4.28 17.78 18.90
C PHE A 80 -4.52 16.81 17.73
N PHE A 81 -4.93 17.33 16.57
CA PHE A 81 -5.16 16.50 15.37
C PHE A 81 -3.88 15.86 14.85
N THR A 82 -2.75 16.55 14.99
CA THR A 82 -1.42 16.03 14.68
C THR A 82 -1.10 14.81 15.53
N ALA A 83 -1.26 14.92 16.86
CA ALA A 83 -1.03 13.79 17.76
C ALA A 83 -1.94 12.60 17.41
N ILE A 84 -3.22 12.84 17.10
CA ILE A 84 -4.14 11.79 16.66
C ILE A 84 -3.70 11.16 15.34
N ASN A 85 -3.35 11.95 14.33
CA ASN A 85 -2.95 11.43 13.02
C ASN A 85 -1.68 10.58 13.12
N ILE A 86 -0.69 11.02 13.90
CA ILE A 86 0.51 10.24 14.20
C ILE A 86 0.15 8.92 14.89
N SER A 87 -0.76 8.96 15.86
CA SER A 87 -1.17 7.78 16.61
C SER A 87 -1.95 6.80 15.74
N PHE A 88 -2.81 7.31 14.86
CA PHE A 88 -3.55 6.54 13.88
C PHE A 88 -2.59 5.83 12.92
N PHE A 89 -1.64 6.58 12.35
CA PHE A 89 -0.65 6.02 11.43
C PHE A 89 0.27 5.02 12.13
N GLY A 90 0.89 5.39 13.24
CA GLY A 90 1.77 4.51 14.02
C GLY A 90 1.02 3.26 14.49
N GLY A 91 -0.23 3.42 14.94
CA GLY A 91 -1.12 2.33 15.31
C GLY A 91 -1.41 1.40 14.14
N PHE A 92 -1.62 1.96 12.94
CA PHE A 92 -1.81 1.16 11.72
C PHE A 92 -0.58 0.34 11.38
N VAL A 93 0.61 0.97 11.39
CA VAL A 93 1.89 0.28 11.12
C VAL A 93 2.14 -0.84 12.12
N LEU A 94 1.91 -0.59 13.42
CA LEU A 94 2.09 -1.59 14.48
C LEU A 94 1.03 -2.70 14.42
N ALA A 95 -0.21 -2.38 14.08
CA ALA A 95 -1.29 -3.35 13.95
C ALA A 95 -1.24 -4.12 12.62
N PHE A 96 -0.47 -3.66 11.64
CA PHE A 96 -0.40 -4.23 10.30
C PHE A 96 -0.13 -5.74 10.28
N PRO A 97 0.80 -6.32 11.09
CA PRO A 97 0.99 -7.76 11.14
C PRO A 97 -0.25 -8.53 11.59
N VAL A 98 -1.01 -7.99 12.54
CA VAL A 98 -2.24 -8.59 13.04
C VAL A 98 -3.36 -8.45 12.01
N ILE A 99 -3.51 -7.26 11.40
CA ILE A 99 -4.49 -7.00 10.35
C ILE A 99 -4.24 -7.92 9.15
N GLY A 100 -2.98 -8.00 8.69
CA GLY A 100 -2.56 -8.91 7.63
C GLY A 100 -2.85 -10.37 7.99
N TYR A 101 -2.52 -10.79 9.21
CA TYR A 101 -2.85 -12.15 9.67
C TYR A 101 -4.33 -12.47 9.56
N GLN A 102 -5.20 -11.60 10.05
CA GLN A 102 -6.64 -11.87 10.04
C GLN A 102 -7.25 -11.76 8.64
N LEU A 103 -6.78 -10.81 7.83
CA LEU A 103 -7.19 -10.67 6.43
C LEU A 103 -6.82 -11.92 5.64
N TRP A 104 -5.56 -12.36 5.73
CA TRP A 104 -5.09 -13.51 4.98
C TRP A 104 -5.69 -14.81 5.46
N ARG A 105 -5.89 -14.97 6.77
CA ARG A 105 -6.61 -16.12 7.30
C ARG A 105 -8.02 -16.17 6.72
N PHE A 106 -8.65 -15.04 6.38
CA PHE A 106 -10.03 -14.97 5.82
C PHE A 106 -10.08 -15.37 4.36
N VAL A 107 -9.05 -15.00 3.62
CA VAL A 107 -8.87 -15.47 2.24
C VAL A 107 -8.51 -16.98 2.20
N ALA A 108 -7.80 -17.49 3.21
CA ALA A 108 -7.27 -18.87 3.25
C ALA A 108 -8.30 -20.02 3.14
N PRO A 109 -9.44 -20.06 3.87
CA PRO A 109 -10.34 -21.22 3.88
C PRO A 109 -11.07 -21.43 2.54
N GLY A 110 -11.22 -20.39 1.72
CA GLY A 110 -11.87 -20.49 0.42
C GLY A 110 -10.99 -21.06 -0.70
N LEU A 111 -9.68 -21.22 -0.47
CA LEU A 111 -8.72 -21.36 -1.57
C LEU A 111 -7.68 -22.48 -1.40
N TYR A 112 -7.37 -22.90 -0.17
CA TYR A 112 -6.38 -23.96 0.07
C TYR A 112 -6.81 -24.89 1.22
N ARG A 113 -7.54 -25.96 0.87
CA ARG A 113 -7.80 -27.05 1.82
C ARG A 113 -6.59 -27.97 2.05
N SER A 114 -5.53 -27.92 1.23
CA SER A 114 -4.44 -28.91 1.26
C SER A 114 -3.04 -28.40 1.66
N GLU A 115 -2.72 -27.10 1.65
CA GLU A 115 -1.36 -26.63 1.97
C GLU A 115 -1.31 -25.46 2.98
N LYS A 116 -1.50 -25.76 4.28
CA LYS A 116 -1.30 -24.76 5.35
C LYS A 116 0.13 -24.19 5.39
N ALA A 117 1.13 -24.93 4.91
CA ALA A 117 2.54 -24.53 4.91
C ALA A 117 2.88 -23.47 3.84
N ALA A 118 2.12 -23.43 2.74
CA ALA A 118 2.30 -22.47 1.66
C ALA A 118 2.02 -21.02 2.10
N PHE A 119 1.25 -20.83 3.16
CA PHE A 119 0.70 -19.55 3.61
C PHE A 119 1.62 -18.81 4.60
N LEU A 120 2.36 -19.55 5.42
CA LEU A 120 3.26 -19.01 6.43
C LEU A 120 4.30 -18.00 5.89
N PRO A 121 4.97 -18.24 4.74
CA PRO A 121 5.93 -17.26 4.22
C PRO A 121 5.26 -15.97 3.74
N PHE A 122 4.05 -16.00 3.18
CA PHE A 122 3.33 -14.80 2.73
C PHE A 122 2.84 -13.95 3.90
N LEU A 123 2.44 -14.62 4.99
CA LEU A 123 2.05 -13.95 6.22
C LEU A 123 3.19 -13.10 6.81
N LEU A 124 4.42 -13.60 6.74
CA LEU A 124 5.60 -12.85 7.17
C LEU A 124 6.07 -11.84 6.11
N ALA A 125 5.95 -12.19 4.83
CA ALA A 125 6.35 -11.32 3.73
C ALA A 125 5.51 -10.03 3.67
N SER A 126 4.21 -10.09 4.00
CA SER A 126 3.32 -8.94 3.93
C SER A 126 3.76 -7.78 4.86
N PRO A 127 3.98 -7.97 6.18
CA PRO A 127 4.50 -6.91 7.05
C PRO A 127 5.89 -6.41 6.63
N VAL A 128 6.76 -7.30 6.17
CA VAL A 128 8.10 -6.92 5.70
C VAL A 128 8.00 -6.05 4.45
N MET A 129 7.18 -6.42 3.47
CA MET A 129 6.92 -5.61 2.27
C MET A 129 6.30 -4.26 2.62
N PHE A 130 5.38 -4.21 3.58
CA PHE A 130 4.78 -2.96 4.03
C PHE A 130 5.83 -2.01 4.64
N LEU A 131 6.71 -2.54 5.48
CA LEU A 131 7.80 -1.77 6.08
C LEU A 131 8.81 -1.31 5.02
N ILE A 132 9.16 -2.16 4.06
CA ILE A 132 10.05 -1.78 2.94
C ILE A 132 9.40 -0.67 2.10
N GLY A 133 8.12 -0.79 1.77
CA GLY A 133 7.39 0.24 1.02
C GLY A 133 7.29 1.56 1.77
N SER A 134 7.00 1.51 3.07
CA SER A 134 6.94 2.69 3.94
C SER A 134 8.31 3.35 4.08
N ALA A 135 9.38 2.55 4.22
CA ALA A 135 10.75 3.03 4.28
C ALA A 135 11.19 3.66 2.95
N PHE A 136 10.85 3.04 1.81
CA PHE A 136 11.11 3.60 0.49
C PHE A 136 10.42 4.96 0.31
N ALA A 137 9.16 5.08 0.73
CA ALA A 137 8.47 6.36 0.71
C ALA A 137 9.21 7.41 1.55
N TYR A 138 9.56 7.05 2.80
CA TYR A 138 10.19 7.95 3.75
C TYR A 138 11.60 8.43 3.31
N TYR A 139 12.45 7.52 2.83
CA TYR A 139 13.85 7.81 2.51
C TYR A 139 14.09 8.26 1.07
N VAL A 140 13.22 7.89 0.12
CA VAL A 140 13.44 8.18 -1.32
C VAL A 140 12.42 9.18 -1.85
N ILE A 141 11.14 8.97 -1.55
CA ILE A 141 10.07 9.77 -2.16
C ILE A 141 9.86 11.09 -1.44
N LEU A 142 9.84 11.11 -0.10
CA LEU A 142 9.68 12.36 0.65
C LEU A 142 10.75 13.40 0.31
N PRO A 143 12.06 13.08 0.30
CA PRO A 143 13.08 14.07 -0.04
C PRO A 143 12.90 14.62 -1.45
N MET A 144 12.57 13.76 -2.42
CA MET A 144 12.31 14.18 -3.80
C MET A 144 11.11 15.11 -3.91
N ALA A 145 10.01 14.78 -3.22
CA ALA A 145 8.82 15.62 -3.19
C ALA A 145 9.13 16.98 -2.55
N TYR A 146 9.84 17.00 -1.42
CA TYR A 146 10.23 18.26 -0.76
C TYR A 146 11.20 19.07 -1.61
N ASP A 147 12.14 18.44 -2.30
CA ASP A 147 13.03 19.15 -3.21
C ASP A 147 12.29 19.82 -4.35
N PHE A 148 11.27 19.15 -4.89
CA PHE A 148 10.37 19.74 -5.88
C PHE A 148 9.58 20.92 -5.30
N PHE A 149 8.87 20.75 -4.18
CA PHE A 149 8.03 21.81 -3.60
C PHE A 149 8.84 23.01 -3.10
N LEU A 150 9.96 22.79 -2.42
CA LEU A 150 10.85 23.85 -1.95
C LEU A 150 11.58 24.53 -3.12
N GLY A 151 11.71 23.86 -4.27
CA GLY A 151 12.22 24.48 -5.50
C GLY A 151 11.38 25.62 -6.06
N PHE A 152 10.10 25.73 -5.68
CA PHE A 152 9.22 26.86 -6.06
C PHE A 152 9.34 28.07 -5.13
N GLN A 153 10.14 27.99 -4.06
CA GLN A 153 10.39 29.14 -3.21
C GLN A 153 11.18 30.22 -3.98
N GLN A 154 10.71 31.47 -3.93
CA GLN A 154 11.42 32.62 -4.48
C GLN A 154 12.15 33.34 -3.34
N ALA A 155 13.48 33.28 -3.38
CA ALA A 155 14.38 34.03 -2.48
C ALA A 155 14.32 35.55 -2.82
N PRO A 156 14.48 36.47 -1.83
CA PRO A 156 15.55 36.41 -0.84
C PRO A 156 15.00 36.52 0.59
N VAL A 157 15.00 35.41 1.33
CA VAL A 157 14.94 35.47 2.79
C VAL A 157 16.05 34.60 3.33
N VAL A 158 17.28 35.07 3.13
CA VAL A 158 18.34 34.77 4.08
C VAL A 158 17.95 35.52 5.35
N ALA A 159 17.29 34.82 6.27
CA ALA A 159 17.15 35.28 7.65
C ALA A 159 18.36 34.78 8.45
N THR A 160 19.57 35.13 8.01
CA THR A 160 20.70 35.21 8.92
C THR A 160 20.70 36.65 9.45
N ALA A 161 20.86 36.80 10.76
CA ALA A 161 20.72 38.08 11.45
C ALA A 161 21.78 39.14 11.05
N ASP A 162 22.69 38.86 10.10
CA ASP A 162 23.88 39.66 9.84
C ASP A 162 24.08 40.18 8.41
N GLU A 163 23.32 39.75 7.40
CA GLU A 163 23.47 40.32 6.04
C GLU A 163 22.13 40.53 5.32
N VAL A 164 21.55 41.70 5.54
CA VAL A 164 20.47 42.23 4.69
C VAL A 164 21.09 42.80 3.41
N THR A 165 21.44 41.94 2.45
CA THR A 165 21.59 42.39 1.06
C THR A 165 20.21 42.60 0.46
N THR A 166 19.76 43.86 0.46
CA THR A 166 18.57 44.33 -0.23
C THR A 166 18.74 44.23 -1.75
N THR A 167 18.37 43.10 -2.33
CA THR A 167 18.18 42.98 -3.79
C THR A 167 16.70 42.96 -4.14
N GLY A 168 16.14 44.16 -4.28
CA GLY A 168 14.88 44.42 -4.99
C GLY A 168 13.61 44.09 -4.21
N ASN A 169 12.60 44.95 -4.36
CA ASN A 169 11.21 44.70 -3.94
C ASN A 169 10.60 43.57 -4.78
N VAL A 170 11.00 42.33 -4.53
CA VAL A 170 10.33 41.13 -5.00
C VAL A 170 9.64 40.47 -3.80
N ALA A 171 8.39 40.05 -3.97
CA ALA A 171 7.66 39.34 -2.93
C ALA A 171 8.36 38.00 -2.64
N GLY A 172 9.07 37.92 -1.51
CA GLY A 172 9.74 36.70 -1.07
C GLY A 172 8.71 35.65 -0.68
N ILE A 173 8.77 34.47 -1.30
CA ILE A 173 7.92 33.33 -0.94
C ILE A 173 8.73 32.44 0.00
N ALA A 174 8.69 32.77 1.30
CA ALA A 174 9.30 31.95 2.35
C ALA A 174 8.33 30.84 2.78
N PHE A 175 8.86 29.64 3.04
CA PHE A 175 8.05 28.52 3.55
C PHE A 175 7.78 28.72 5.04
N GLN A 176 6.52 28.94 5.39
CA GLN A 176 6.03 28.95 6.78
C GLN A 176 5.16 27.71 7.01
N GLY A 177 5.73 26.52 6.79
CA GLY A 177 4.98 25.27 6.75
C GLY A 177 4.18 24.99 8.02
N SER A 178 2.90 24.62 7.84
CA SER A 178 2.10 24.03 8.91
C SER A 178 2.62 22.63 9.26
N MET A 179 2.78 22.39 10.56
CA MET A 179 3.09 21.06 11.11
C MET A 179 2.09 19.99 10.64
N GLN A 180 0.80 20.31 10.62
CA GLN A 180 -0.24 19.33 10.32
C GLN A 180 -0.26 18.96 8.84
N GLU A 181 -0.12 19.94 7.94
CA GLU A 181 -0.16 19.68 6.50
C GLU A 181 1.03 18.84 6.06
N TYR A 182 2.21 19.13 6.63
CA TYR A 182 3.40 18.32 6.47
C TYR A 182 3.16 16.84 6.83
N LEU A 183 2.62 16.60 8.03
CA LEU A 183 2.40 15.23 8.51
C LEU A 183 1.31 14.52 7.72
N ASN A 184 0.25 15.22 7.31
CA ASN A 184 -0.79 14.65 6.47
C ASN A 184 -0.20 14.16 5.13
N LEU A 185 0.65 14.97 4.50
CA LEU A 185 1.34 14.59 3.27
C LEU A 185 2.25 13.37 3.51
N THR A 186 3.06 13.42 4.57
CA THR A 186 3.98 12.34 4.97
C THR A 186 3.23 11.02 5.19
N ILE A 187 2.18 11.03 6.01
CA ILE A 187 1.36 9.86 6.33
C ILE A 187 0.66 9.32 5.08
N LYS A 188 0.11 10.18 4.23
CA LYS A 188 -0.52 9.76 2.96
C LYS A 188 0.48 9.02 2.08
N PHE A 189 1.70 9.52 1.94
CA PHE A 189 2.74 8.83 1.18
C PHE A 189 3.12 7.50 1.80
N LEU A 190 3.44 7.46 3.10
CA LEU A 190 3.84 6.21 3.76
C LEU A 190 2.74 5.14 3.63
N LEU A 191 1.46 5.51 3.80
CA LEU A 191 0.34 4.59 3.62
C LEU A 191 0.16 4.15 2.16
N ALA A 192 0.17 5.09 1.21
CA ALA A 192 -0.03 4.76 -0.21
C ALA A 192 1.05 3.81 -0.72
N PHE A 193 2.32 4.07 -0.42
CA PHE A 193 3.44 3.22 -0.81
C PHE A 193 3.48 1.91 -0.02
N GLY A 194 3.30 1.95 1.31
CA GLY A 194 3.26 0.75 2.13
C GLY A 194 2.20 -0.24 1.65
N LEU A 195 1.00 0.26 1.31
CA LEU A 195 -0.08 -0.53 0.72
C LEU A 195 0.21 -0.97 -0.71
N SER A 196 0.82 -0.13 -1.54
CA SER A 196 1.18 -0.50 -2.93
C SER A 196 2.22 -1.61 -2.97
N PHE A 197 3.12 -1.68 -1.99
CA PHE A 197 4.07 -2.78 -1.81
C PHE A 197 3.39 -4.10 -1.37
N GLN A 198 2.09 -4.09 -1.06
CA GLN A 198 1.32 -5.33 -0.90
C GLN A 198 0.88 -5.93 -2.24
N LEU A 199 0.91 -5.17 -3.35
CA LEU A 199 0.49 -5.68 -4.66
C LEU A 199 1.25 -6.95 -5.07
N PRO A 200 2.60 -7.04 -4.95
CA PRO A 200 3.31 -8.29 -5.26
C PRO A 200 2.88 -9.45 -4.39
N VAL A 201 2.71 -9.23 -3.09
CA VAL A 201 2.30 -10.29 -2.16
C VAL A 201 0.88 -10.77 -2.50
N ALA A 202 -0.04 -9.84 -2.77
CA ALA A 202 -1.42 -10.16 -3.09
C ALA A 202 -1.56 -10.87 -4.43
N LEU A 203 -0.96 -10.34 -5.50
CA LEU A 203 -1.04 -10.93 -6.84
C LEU A 203 -0.34 -12.29 -6.92
N THR A 204 0.78 -12.47 -6.21
CA THR A 204 1.43 -13.78 -6.17
C THR A 204 0.62 -14.82 -5.43
N LEU A 205 -0.08 -14.45 -4.37
CA LEU A 205 -0.99 -15.36 -3.68
C LEU A 205 -2.19 -15.75 -4.57
N LEU A 206 -2.80 -14.76 -5.23
CA LEU A 206 -3.89 -14.99 -6.18
C LEU A 206 -3.44 -15.87 -7.37
N GLY A 207 -2.21 -15.65 -7.85
CA GLY A 207 -1.62 -16.46 -8.92
C GLY A 207 -1.34 -17.89 -8.48
N LYS A 208 -0.77 -18.08 -7.28
CA LYS A 208 -0.58 -19.42 -6.71
C LYS A 208 -1.91 -20.17 -6.60
N ALA A 209 -2.97 -19.45 -6.24
CA ALA A 209 -4.31 -19.98 -6.09
C ALA A 209 -5.02 -20.31 -7.41
N GLY A 210 -4.46 -19.92 -8.56
CA GLY A 210 -5.08 -20.07 -9.86
C GLY A 210 -6.26 -19.14 -10.12
N LEU A 211 -6.48 -18.12 -9.28
CA LEU A 211 -7.51 -17.08 -9.53
C LEU A 211 -7.07 -16.10 -10.62
N VAL A 212 -5.77 -15.99 -10.82
CA VAL A 212 -5.14 -15.05 -11.75
C VAL A 212 -4.02 -15.77 -12.47
N SER A 213 -3.90 -15.59 -13.78
CA SER A 213 -2.77 -16.12 -14.55
C SER A 213 -1.78 -15.04 -14.96
N SER A 214 -0.53 -15.40 -15.24
CA SER A 214 0.47 -14.45 -15.73
C SER A 214 0.06 -13.86 -17.10
N ALA A 215 -0.55 -14.66 -17.97
CA ALA A 215 -1.12 -14.22 -19.24
C ALA A 215 -2.31 -13.25 -19.04
N GLY A 216 -3.18 -13.54 -18.07
CA GLY A 216 -4.31 -12.68 -17.70
C GLY A 216 -3.86 -11.33 -17.16
N LEU A 217 -2.85 -11.30 -16.28
CA LEU A 217 -2.26 -10.04 -15.82
C LEU A 217 -1.58 -9.27 -16.96
N ALA A 218 -0.90 -9.98 -17.86
CA ALA A 218 -0.25 -9.35 -19.00
C ALA A 218 -1.25 -8.72 -19.98
N SER A 219 -2.42 -9.31 -20.18
CA SER A 219 -3.45 -8.76 -21.08
C SER A 219 -4.10 -7.49 -20.52
N VAL A 220 -4.19 -7.35 -19.19
CA VAL A 220 -4.78 -6.18 -18.52
C VAL A 220 -3.78 -5.06 -18.18
N ARG A 221 -2.53 -5.13 -18.68
CA ARG A 221 -1.49 -4.09 -18.46
C ARG A 221 -1.99 -2.67 -18.71
N ARG A 222 -2.75 -2.45 -19.79
CA ARG A 222 -3.30 -1.13 -20.13
C ARG A 222 -4.24 -0.58 -19.04
N TYR A 223 -4.99 -1.44 -18.37
CA TYR A 223 -5.88 -1.03 -17.27
C TYR A 223 -5.10 -0.81 -15.97
N ALA A 224 -4.09 -1.65 -15.72
CA ALA A 224 -3.18 -1.46 -14.58
C ALA A 224 -2.46 -0.10 -14.66
N VAL A 225 -1.99 0.31 -15.85
CA VAL A 225 -1.39 1.64 -16.04
C VAL A 225 -2.33 2.76 -15.61
N VAL A 226 -3.59 2.71 -16.03
CA VAL A 226 -4.59 3.73 -15.66
C VAL A 226 -4.87 3.71 -14.15
N GLY A 227 -5.04 2.52 -13.56
CA GLY A 227 -5.26 2.38 -12.12
C GLY A 227 -4.10 2.93 -11.28
N ILE A 228 -2.86 2.66 -11.70
CA ILE A 228 -1.66 3.16 -11.02
C ILE A 228 -1.54 4.68 -11.19
N LEU A 229 -1.85 5.24 -12.35
CA LEU A 229 -1.85 6.69 -12.56
C LEU A 229 -2.89 7.40 -11.68
N ILE A 230 -4.09 6.82 -11.54
CA ILE A 230 -5.14 7.36 -10.65
C ILE A 230 -4.68 7.29 -9.20
N LEU A 231 -4.15 6.15 -8.77
CA LEU A 231 -3.62 5.98 -7.42
C LEU A 231 -2.50 6.99 -7.16
N ALA A 232 -1.59 7.18 -8.13
CA ALA A 232 -0.53 8.15 -8.03
C ALA A 232 -1.08 9.57 -7.87
N ALA A 233 -2.03 9.98 -8.71
CA ALA A 233 -2.67 11.29 -8.66
C ALA A 233 -3.45 11.57 -7.36
N VAL A 234 -3.95 10.54 -6.68
CA VAL A 234 -4.64 10.68 -5.39
C VAL A 234 -3.65 10.69 -4.22
N ALA A 235 -2.55 9.92 -4.34
CA ALA A 235 -1.55 9.80 -3.29
C ALA A 235 -0.57 10.97 -3.26
N THR A 236 -0.15 11.48 -4.42
CA THR A 236 0.66 12.69 -4.54
C THR A 236 -0.24 13.92 -4.64
N PRO A 237 0.19 15.07 -4.12
CA PRO A 237 -0.33 16.36 -4.58
C PRO A 237 -0.13 16.50 -6.11
N PRO A 238 -0.62 17.58 -6.75
CA PRO A 238 -0.48 17.77 -8.20
C PRO A 238 0.96 18.14 -8.58
N ASP A 239 1.90 17.21 -8.38
CA ASP A 239 3.31 17.32 -8.63
C ASP A 239 3.73 16.26 -9.66
N VAL A 240 4.06 16.71 -10.87
CA VAL A 240 4.23 15.81 -12.02
C VAL A 240 5.44 14.88 -11.84
N ILE A 241 6.51 15.39 -11.20
CA ILE A 241 7.75 14.63 -11.04
C ILE A 241 7.55 13.46 -10.08
N SER A 242 7.05 13.70 -8.86
CA SER A 242 6.84 12.61 -7.90
C SER A 242 5.71 11.69 -8.36
N GLN A 243 4.70 12.21 -9.08
CA GLN A 243 3.66 11.37 -9.70
C GLN A 243 4.23 10.39 -10.73
N ILE A 244 5.12 10.83 -11.62
CA ILE A 244 5.77 9.95 -12.61
C ILE A 244 6.67 8.92 -11.91
N VAL A 245 7.45 9.35 -10.92
CA VAL A 245 8.34 8.44 -10.18
C VAL A 245 7.52 7.38 -9.42
N LEU A 246 6.45 7.80 -8.74
CA LEU A 246 5.51 6.91 -8.07
C LEU A 246 4.87 5.91 -9.05
N PHE A 247 4.45 6.37 -10.23
CA PHE A 247 3.94 5.51 -11.29
C PHE A 247 4.99 4.46 -11.70
N VAL A 248 6.22 4.87 -11.97
CA VAL A 248 7.31 3.95 -12.37
C VAL A 248 7.56 2.90 -11.29
N VAL A 249 7.60 3.28 -10.02
CA VAL A 249 7.84 2.37 -8.90
C VAL A 249 6.72 1.34 -8.78
N ILE A 250 5.45 1.77 -8.77
CA ILE A 250 4.33 0.85 -8.63
C ILE A 250 4.19 -0.04 -9.87
N PHE A 251 4.41 0.52 -11.05
CA PHE A 251 4.39 -0.26 -12.29
C PHE A 251 5.50 -1.31 -12.30
N ALA A 252 6.70 -0.99 -11.82
CA ALA A 252 7.78 -1.97 -11.64
C ALA A 252 7.38 -3.09 -10.67
N LEU A 253 6.72 -2.76 -9.54
CA LEU A 253 6.19 -3.76 -8.61
C LEU A 253 5.14 -4.66 -9.28
N TYR A 254 4.26 -4.08 -10.08
CA TYR A 254 3.28 -4.84 -10.86
C TYR A 254 3.97 -5.82 -11.83
N GLU A 255 5.01 -5.39 -12.53
CA GLU A 255 5.78 -6.25 -13.43
C GLU A 255 6.49 -7.38 -12.67
N VAL A 256 7.11 -7.08 -11.53
CA VAL A 256 7.70 -8.09 -10.64
C VAL A 256 6.65 -9.11 -10.18
N SER A 257 5.42 -8.65 -9.91
CA SER A 257 4.30 -9.52 -9.55
C SER A 257 3.97 -10.53 -10.66
N ILE A 258 3.89 -10.06 -11.91
CA ILE A 258 3.66 -10.93 -13.09
C ILE A 258 4.77 -11.97 -13.22
N GLN A 259 6.03 -11.56 -13.06
CA GLN A 259 7.18 -12.47 -13.14
C GLN A 259 7.15 -13.53 -12.05
N LEU A 260 6.78 -13.17 -10.82
CA LEU A 260 6.65 -14.12 -9.72
C LEU A 260 5.52 -15.12 -9.96
N VAL A 261 4.35 -14.66 -10.44
CA VAL A 261 3.24 -15.55 -10.83
C VAL A 261 3.67 -16.52 -11.92
N ARG A 262 4.35 -16.03 -12.97
CA ARG A 262 4.86 -16.88 -14.06
C ARG A 262 5.84 -17.96 -13.58
N ARG A 263 6.69 -17.65 -12.59
CA ARG A 263 7.59 -18.65 -12.00
C ARG A 263 6.84 -19.73 -11.22
N ILE A 264 5.76 -19.35 -10.53
CA ILE A 264 4.91 -20.28 -9.79
C ILE A 264 4.14 -21.19 -10.76
N GLU A 265 3.56 -20.64 -11.83
CA GLU A 265 2.87 -21.41 -12.87
C GLU A 265 3.80 -22.44 -13.51
N LYS A 266 4.99 -22.02 -13.98
CA LYS A 266 5.98 -22.93 -14.58
C LYS A 266 6.39 -24.08 -13.66
N ARG A 267 6.54 -23.80 -12.36
CA ARG A 267 6.87 -24.83 -11.36
C ARG A 267 5.72 -25.82 -11.19
N ARG A 268 4.48 -25.33 -11.13
CA ARG A 268 3.28 -26.17 -11.02
C ARG A 268 3.12 -27.07 -12.25
N GLU A 269 3.32 -26.54 -13.46
CA GLU A 269 3.29 -27.34 -14.68
C GLU A 269 4.39 -28.40 -14.70
N ALA A 270 5.61 -28.07 -14.27
CA ALA A 270 6.70 -29.03 -14.19
C ALA A 270 6.40 -30.17 -13.21
N GLU A 271 5.77 -29.86 -12.07
CA GLU A 271 5.33 -30.85 -11.08
C GLU A 271 4.20 -31.73 -11.62
N LEU A 272 3.24 -31.16 -12.36
CA LEU A 272 2.16 -31.93 -13.02
C LEU A 272 2.70 -32.83 -14.15
N ARG A 273 3.66 -32.35 -14.96
CA ARG A 273 4.36 -33.15 -15.97
C ARG A 273 5.13 -34.30 -15.34
N ALA A 274 5.83 -34.06 -14.23
CA ALA A 274 6.54 -35.11 -13.48
C ALA A 274 5.60 -36.17 -12.89
N GLN A 275 4.36 -35.80 -12.56
CA GLN A 275 3.33 -36.71 -12.04
C GLN A 275 2.53 -37.41 -13.16
N GLY A 276 2.78 -37.10 -14.44
CA GLY A 276 2.02 -37.64 -15.57
C GLY A 276 0.56 -37.17 -15.62
N LEU A 277 0.21 -36.13 -14.86
CA LEU A 277 -1.13 -35.53 -14.78
C LEU A 277 -1.28 -34.32 -15.71
N TRP A 278 -0.26 -34.02 -16.50
CA TRP A 278 -0.31 -32.93 -17.47
C TRP A 278 -1.09 -33.36 -18.70
N VAL A 279 -2.24 -32.72 -18.91
CA VAL A 279 -2.97 -32.78 -20.18
C VAL A 279 -2.45 -31.63 -21.01
N GLU A 280 -1.91 -31.92 -22.19
CA GLU A 280 -1.67 -30.89 -23.20
C GLU A 280 -3.04 -30.43 -23.68
N ASP A 281 -3.42 -29.19 -23.39
CA ASP A 281 -4.60 -28.60 -24.00
C ASP A 281 -4.33 -28.52 -25.52
N GLU A 282 -4.99 -29.37 -26.32
CA GLU A 282 -4.85 -29.49 -27.79
C GLU A 282 -5.21 -28.19 -28.57
N ASP A 283 -5.51 -27.10 -27.87
CA ASP A 283 -5.99 -25.85 -28.46
C ASP A 283 -4.87 -24.93 -29.01
N GLU A 284 -3.59 -25.20 -28.72
CA GLU A 284 -2.46 -24.43 -29.29
C GLU A 284 -1.99 -24.93 -30.66
N GLU A 285 -2.17 -26.22 -31.01
CA GLU A 285 -1.71 -26.76 -32.31
C GLU A 285 -2.60 -26.34 -33.49
N THR A 286 -3.88 -26.00 -33.26
CA THR A 286 -4.79 -25.64 -34.35
C THR A 286 -4.57 -24.22 -34.90
N ASN A 287 -3.83 -23.36 -34.19
CA ASN A 287 -3.60 -21.98 -34.63
C ASN A 287 -2.26 -21.79 -35.38
N GLU A 288 -1.31 -22.73 -35.26
CA GLU A 288 -0.11 -22.77 -36.12
C GLU A 288 -0.35 -23.49 -37.46
N ALA A 289 -1.31 -24.42 -37.52
CA ALA A 289 -1.69 -25.07 -38.78
C ALA A 289 -2.56 -24.20 -39.72
N ALA A 290 -3.03 -23.05 -39.23
CA ALA A 290 -3.93 -22.14 -39.96
C ALA A 290 -3.25 -20.83 -40.42
N LYS A 291 -1.91 -20.75 -40.39
CA LYS A 291 -1.15 -19.56 -40.80
C LYS A 291 -0.24 -19.82 -42.00
#